data_AF-A0A8J3AKW8-F1
#
_entry.id   AF-A0A8J3AKW8-F1
#
_cell.length_a   1.000
_cell.length_b   1.000
_cell.length_c   1.000
_cell.angle_alpha   90.00
_cell.angle_beta   90.00
_cell.angle_gamma   90.00
#
_symmetry.space_group_name_H-M   'P 1'
#
loop_
_entity.id
_entity.type
_entity.pdbx_description
1 polymer ?
#
loop_
_entity_poly.entity_id
_entity_poly.type
_entity_poly.pdbx_seq_one_letter_code
_entity_poly.pdbx_strand_id
1 'polypeptide(L)'
;MTDDNRLTSAQSPQSGDVAQSETQPIQQPRPATQTAAEHQLVMYSTTVSDTGYVRHNNQDSSFAGHHLAAVCDGMGGHAGGDTASTIAIRSLAHIELDDASRSVESVATMMQRSIYAAHDAIVGQATQNPKLAGMGTTVTAISLVKNTWILAHIGDSRAYLLRDGRLIRVTKDHSYVQHLIDTGRISEAEGKNHPKRNVVMRVLGDFDIDPTPDISIRSAAPADRWLLCSDGLCGVLEDATIEEQLRDVADPEQCAQLLVSMALRAGSTDNVTAVIADAVTPLGIHRESEQNEDSVLLLGGAVVQSLQSIAESLQAHVMQAPELVEAANPAQRASQLAKSIQADTNHAVPMVATPTAVADAHEETDTPITGEIPVVHKSDGTVSRDPHDPEVADAIRDQQRETVRQKRKIHFRARTIIAVIMLIVAIGATIAGALGWRWSQQQYYVGQADGVVAIYQGVPTDVFGLRLSHEVKKTTITVKNLPSSWQEQLEKGIIADSYDDAIEHTEQIRDEAQKMRKSQNTQNKSSDTSASDGSGQFGGTEQSDDKKSESDTAKEPQA
;
A
#
# COMPACT_ATOMS: atom_id res chain seq x y z
N MET A 1 -67.68 -63.64 -35.49
CA MET A 1 -67.92 -63.29 -34.08
C MET A 1 -68.61 -61.94 -34.11
N THR A 2 -69.88 -61.79 -34.52
CA THR A 2 -71.13 -62.40 -33.98
C THR A 2 -71.07 -62.42 -32.46
N ASP A 3 -71.95 -61.81 -31.68
CA ASP A 3 -73.23 -61.14 -31.95
C ASP A 3 -73.63 -60.35 -30.68
N ASP A 4 -74.75 -59.65 -30.79
CA ASP A 4 -75.69 -59.22 -29.74
C ASP A 4 -75.52 -57.82 -29.11
N ASN A 5 -76.31 -56.80 -29.48
CA ASN A 5 -77.78 -56.61 -29.50
C ASN A 5 -78.34 -56.11 -28.16
N ARG A 6 -78.79 -54.84 -28.12
CA ARG A 6 -79.99 -54.41 -27.37
C ARG A 6 -80.48 -53.00 -27.77
N LEU A 7 -81.65 -53.01 -28.41
CA LEU A 7 -82.78 -52.06 -28.35
C LEU A 7 -83.08 -51.60 -26.90
N THR A 8 -83.71 -50.47 -26.53
CA THR A 8 -84.72 -49.59 -27.15
C THR A 8 -85.01 -48.35 -26.26
N SER A 9 -85.39 -47.26 -26.91
CA SER A 9 -86.48 -46.28 -26.60
C SER A 9 -86.47 -45.36 -25.35
N ALA A 10 -86.47 -44.05 -25.69
CA ALA A 10 -87.43 -42.99 -25.32
C ALA A 10 -87.34 -42.28 -23.94
N GLN A 11 -87.04 -40.98 -23.97
CA GLN A 11 -87.93 -39.86 -23.60
C GLN A 11 -87.18 -38.50 -23.54
N SER A 12 -87.73 -37.49 -24.22
CA SER A 12 -87.42 -36.05 -24.06
C SER A 12 -88.24 -35.46 -22.89
N PRO A 13 -88.17 -34.16 -22.52
CA PRO A 13 -87.17 -33.08 -22.74
C PRO A 13 -86.79 -32.35 -21.42
N GLN A 14 -85.75 -31.49 -21.42
CA GLN A 14 -85.77 -30.08 -20.94
C GLN A 14 -84.39 -29.51 -20.58
N SER A 15 -84.18 -28.28 -21.07
CA SER A 15 -83.43 -27.13 -20.52
C SER A 15 -81.92 -27.24 -20.25
N GLY A 16 -81.17 -26.32 -20.86
CA GLY A 16 -79.97 -25.75 -20.25
C GLY A 16 -78.74 -25.62 -21.14
N ASP A 17 -78.84 -24.79 -22.18
CA ASP A 17 -77.86 -23.75 -22.52
C ASP A 17 -76.35 -24.11 -22.49
N VAL A 18 -75.74 -24.40 -23.66
CA VAL A 18 -74.31 -24.11 -23.91
C VAL A 18 -74.11 -23.69 -25.36
N ALA A 19 -73.52 -22.51 -25.50
CA ALA A 19 -73.33 -21.73 -26.70
C ALA A 19 -72.36 -22.34 -27.74
N GLN A 20 -72.57 -21.88 -28.97
CA GLN A 20 -71.99 -22.29 -30.24
C GLN A 20 -70.45 -22.10 -30.29
N SER A 21 -69.77 -23.14 -30.78
CA SER A 21 -68.39 -23.08 -31.26
C SER A 21 -68.43 -22.68 -32.74
N GLU A 22 -68.07 -21.43 -33.03
CA GLU A 22 -67.73 -20.98 -34.38
C GLU A 22 -66.24 -20.66 -34.45
N THR A 23 -65.63 -21.24 -35.47
CA THR A 23 -64.26 -21.12 -35.97
C THR A 23 -63.73 -19.69 -36.00
N GLN A 24 -62.62 -19.44 -35.30
CA GLN A 24 -61.89 -18.17 -35.35
C GLN A 24 -61.05 -18.04 -36.63
N PRO A 25 -61.02 -16.85 -37.26
CA PRO A 25 -60.16 -16.58 -38.41
C PRO A 25 -58.70 -16.32 -37.98
N ILE A 26 -57.78 -16.71 -38.87
CA ILE A 26 -56.32 -16.54 -38.76
C ILE A 26 -56.00 -15.05 -38.51
N GLN A 27 -55.54 -14.74 -37.30
CA GLN A 27 -55.10 -13.40 -36.91
C GLN A 27 -53.61 -13.25 -37.29
N GLN A 28 -53.31 -12.25 -38.14
CA GLN A 28 -51.94 -11.87 -38.52
C GLN A 28 -51.08 -11.60 -37.27
N PRO A 29 -49.75 -11.85 -37.30
CA PRO A 29 -48.88 -11.58 -36.17
C PRO A 29 -48.87 -10.07 -35.89
N ARG A 30 -49.27 -9.68 -34.68
CA ARG A 30 -49.13 -8.32 -34.17
C ARG A 30 -47.62 -7.99 -34.10
N PRO A 31 -47.19 -6.77 -34.47
CA PRO A 31 -45.81 -6.37 -34.24
C PRO A 31 -45.55 -6.40 -32.73
N ALA A 32 -44.54 -7.15 -32.31
CA ALA A 32 -44.04 -7.11 -30.95
C ALA A 32 -43.37 -5.75 -30.73
N THR A 33 -44.16 -4.76 -30.31
CA THR A 33 -43.64 -3.50 -29.79
C THR A 33 -43.87 -3.46 -28.29
N GLN A 34 -42.88 -3.92 -27.55
CA GLN A 34 -42.47 -3.34 -26.27
C GLN A 34 -41.04 -3.82 -26.04
N THR A 35 -40.10 -3.13 -26.70
CA THR A 35 -38.70 -3.09 -26.28
C THR A 35 -38.72 -2.74 -24.79
N ALA A 36 -38.17 -3.61 -23.95
CA ALA A 36 -37.97 -3.32 -22.54
C ALA A 36 -37.28 -1.97 -22.44
N ALA A 37 -37.89 -1.01 -21.73
CA ALA A 37 -37.18 0.21 -21.39
C ALA A 37 -35.95 -0.22 -20.58
N GLU A 38 -34.77 -0.12 -21.17
CA GLU A 38 -33.51 -0.33 -20.45
C GLU A 38 -33.46 0.74 -19.37
N HIS A 39 -33.73 0.34 -18.13
CA HIS A 39 -33.63 1.27 -17.01
C HIS A 39 -32.17 1.69 -16.87
N GLN A 40 -31.95 3.00 -16.82
CA GLN A 40 -30.65 3.58 -16.58
C GLN A 40 -30.16 3.15 -15.20
N LEU A 41 -28.93 2.64 -15.13
CA LEU A 41 -28.33 2.24 -13.85
C LEU A 41 -27.92 3.49 -13.06
N VAL A 42 -28.00 3.39 -11.74
CA VAL A 42 -27.53 4.39 -10.79
C VAL A 42 -26.39 3.78 -9.97
N MET A 43 -25.37 4.58 -9.68
CA MET A 43 -24.26 4.15 -8.85
C MET A 43 -24.50 4.59 -7.41
N TYR A 44 -24.42 3.65 -6.47
CA TYR A 44 -24.26 3.94 -5.05
C TYR A 44 -22.82 3.66 -4.68
N SER A 45 -22.16 4.61 -4.03
CA SER A 45 -20.78 4.42 -3.61
C SER A 45 -20.55 4.83 -2.16
N THR A 46 -19.56 4.21 -1.55
CA THR A 46 -19.08 4.51 -0.19
C THR A 46 -17.55 4.44 -0.16
N THR A 47 -16.94 5.12 0.78
CA THR A 47 -15.50 5.10 0.98
C THR A 47 -15.13 4.96 2.46
N VAL A 48 -14.09 4.20 2.74
CA VAL A 48 -13.45 4.06 4.05
C VAL A 48 -11.96 4.20 3.87
N SER A 49 -11.33 5.04 4.69
CA SER A 49 -9.89 5.26 4.68
C SER A 49 -9.36 5.32 6.11
N ASP A 50 -8.25 4.63 6.36
CA ASP A 50 -7.57 4.57 7.66
C ASP A 50 -6.07 4.85 7.47
N THR A 51 -5.48 5.58 8.42
CA THR A 51 -4.05 5.93 8.41
C THR A 51 -3.14 4.70 8.55
N GLY A 52 -3.62 3.62 9.17
CA GLY A 52 -2.82 2.48 9.55
C GLY A 52 -2.04 2.69 10.85
N TYR A 53 -1.38 1.62 11.33
CA TYR A 53 -0.68 1.64 12.62
C TYR A 53 0.75 2.20 12.55
N VAL A 54 1.34 2.25 11.36
CA VAL A 54 2.76 2.61 11.16
C VAL A 54 2.93 4.06 10.69
N ARG A 55 2.01 4.56 9.86
CA ARG A 55 2.07 5.92 9.31
C ARG A 55 1.55 6.94 10.32
N HIS A 56 2.09 8.16 10.26
CA HIS A 56 1.66 9.27 11.12
C HIS A 56 0.60 10.16 10.49
N ASN A 57 0.52 10.15 9.16
CA ASN A 57 -0.46 10.92 8.39
C ASN A 57 -1.07 10.00 7.33
N ASN A 58 -2.33 10.29 6.98
CA ASN A 58 -2.98 9.65 5.87
C ASN A 58 -2.69 10.47 4.61
N GLN A 59 -2.01 9.88 3.64
CA GLN A 59 -1.70 10.48 2.35
C GLN A 59 -2.61 9.97 1.24
N ASP A 60 -3.46 8.98 1.52
CA ASP A 60 -4.52 8.56 0.61
C ASP A 60 -5.66 9.59 0.62
N SER A 61 -6.31 9.77 -0.53
CA SER A 61 -7.55 10.52 -0.68
C SER A 61 -8.55 9.70 -1.48
N SER A 62 -9.84 9.83 -1.15
CA SER A 62 -10.91 9.11 -1.84
C SER A 62 -12.18 9.94 -1.95
N PHE A 63 -12.98 9.61 -2.95
CA PHE A 63 -14.24 10.26 -3.30
C PHE A 63 -15.28 9.20 -3.66
N ALA A 64 -16.48 9.33 -3.11
CA ALA A 64 -17.61 8.46 -3.38
C ALA A 64 -18.87 9.32 -3.59
N GLY A 65 -19.27 9.48 -4.85
CA GLY A 65 -20.48 10.17 -5.29
C GLY A 65 -21.43 9.28 -6.09
N HIS A 66 -22.36 9.91 -6.81
CA HIS A 66 -23.39 9.30 -7.67
C HIS A 66 -22.90 9.03 -9.09
N HIS A 67 -21.92 9.80 -9.55
CA HIS A 67 -21.37 9.71 -10.90
C HIS A 67 -19.88 9.42 -10.92
N LEU A 68 -19.17 9.74 -9.84
CA LEU A 68 -17.74 9.48 -9.71
C LEU A 68 -17.42 8.71 -8.41
N ALA A 69 -16.57 7.70 -8.51
CA ALA A 69 -15.89 7.08 -7.38
C ALA A 69 -14.38 7.02 -7.68
N ALA A 70 -13.53 7.40 -6.73
CA ALA A 70 -12.09 7.51 -6.95
C ALA A 70 -11.26 7.25 -5.68
N VAL A 71 -10.07 6.70 -5.88
CA VAL A 71 -9.01 6.58 -4.88
C VAL A 71 -7.69 7.09 -5.45
N CYS A 72 -6.96 7.85 -4.63
CA CYS A 72 -5.67 8.43 -4.94
C CYS A 72 -4.71 8.16 -3.77
N ASP A 73 -3.68 7.36 -4.01
CA ASP A 73 -2.61 7.10 -3.04
C ASP A 73 -1.51 8.16 -3.21
N GLY A 74 -1.26 8.94 -2.18
CA GLY A 74 -0.35 10.07 -2.19
C GLY A 74 1.07 9.68 -1.79
N MET A 75 2.04 9.95 -2.65
CA MET A 75 3.46 9.74 -2.38
C MET A 75 4.23 11.07 -2.30
N GLY A 76 5.22 11.11 -1.41
CA GLY A 76 6.04 12.28 -1.17
C GLY A 76 6.28 12.46 0.32
N GLY A 77 7.51 12.81 0.72
CA GLY A 77 7.87 12.93 2.14
C GLY A 77 6.97 13.91 2.91
N HIS A 78 6.95 13.84 4.24
CA HIS A 78 6.15 14.68 5.17
C HIS A 78 4.74 15.09 4.70
N ALA A 79 4.61 16.15 3.87
CA ALA A 79 3.35 16.77 3.42
C ALA A 79 3.19 16.86 1.88
N GLY A 80 3.97 16.08 1.12
CA GLY A 80 3.86 16.04 -0.34
C GLY A 80 2.68 15.17 -0.80
N GLY A 81 2.58 13.96 -0.26
CA GLY A 81 1.60 12.96 -0.72
C GLY A 81 0.14 13.34 -0.46
N ASP A 82 -0.17 13.84 0.73
CA ASP A 82 -1.50 14.33 1.11
C ASP A 82 -1.97 15.49 0.22
N THR A 83 -1.08 16.43 -0.10
CA THR A 83 -1.36 17.53 -1.02
C THR A 83 -1.61 17.01 -2.43
N ALA A 84 -0.77 16.09 -2.93
CA ALA A 84 -0.90 15.55 -4.28
C ALA A 84 -2.21 14.76 -4.47
N SER A 85 -2.54 13.84 -3.55
CA SER A 85 -3.77 13.04 -3.63
C SER A 85 -5.03 13.91 -3.50
N THR A 86 -4.99 14.95 -2.67
CA THR A 86 -6.07 15.93 -2.53
C THR A 86 -6.29 16.72 -3.82
N ILE A 87 -5.21 17.19 -4.47
CA ILE A 87 -5.29 17.90 -5.76
C ILE A 87 -5.93 16.99 -6.81
N ALA A 88 -5.53 15.72 -6.90
CA ALA A 88 -6.08 14.78 -7.86
C ALA A 88 -7.60 14.55 -7.69
N ILE A 89 -8.06 14.30 -6.46
CA ILE A 89 -9.50 14.16 -6.18
C ILE A 89 -10.25 15.43 -6.53
N ARG A 90 -9.73 16.61 -6.15
CA ARG A 90 -10.36 17.90 -6.45
C ARG A 90 -10.48 18.15 -7.96
N SER A 91 -9.44 17.80 -8.72
CA SER A 91 -9.46 17.92 -10.18
C SER A 91 -10.48 17.00 -10.83
N LEU A 92 -10.85 15.87 -10.21
CA LEU A 92 -11.87 14.95 -10.72
C LEU A 92 -13.29 15.28 -10.24
N ALA A 93 -13.44 15.90 -9.07
CA ALA A 93 -14.73 16.10 -8.40
C ALA A 93 -15.80 16.81 -9.24
N HIS A 94 -15.44 17.64 -10.22
CA HIS A 94 -16.41 18.30 -11.10
C HIS A 94 -17.19 17.34 -11.99
N ILE A 95 -16.72 16.10 -12.19
CA ILE A 95 -17.43 15.04 -12.92
C ILE A 95 -18.74 14.68 -12.19
N GLU A 96 -18.79 14.85 -10.87
CA GLU A 96 -19.99 14.57 -10.06
C GLU A 96 -21.13 15.56 -10.33
N LEU A 97 -20.80 16.82 -10.62
CA LEU A 97 -21.78 17.87 -10.87
C LEU A 97 -22.33 17.85 -12.30
N ASP A 98 -21.78 17.00 -13.16
CA ASP A 98 -21.89 17.17 -14.58
C ASP A 98 -23.05 16.35 -15.16
N ASP A 99 -23.97 17.06 -15.82
CA ASP A 99 -25.32 16.58 -16.13
C ASP A 99 -25.36 15.25 -16.92
N ALA A 100 -26.35 14.41 -16.60
CA ALA A 100 -26.55 13.04 -17.10
C ALA A 100 -26.80 12.92 -18.63
N SER A 101 -26.78 14.04 -19.34
CA SER A 101 -27.01 14.15 -20.79
C SER A 101 -25.78 13.84 -21.65
N ARG A 102 -24.59 13.64 -21.06
CA ARG A 102 -23.34 13.44 -21.81
C ARG A 102 -23.18 12.04 -22.41
N SER A 103 -22.39 11.99 -23.49
CA SER A 103 -21.96 10.72 -24.09
C SER A 103 -20.84 10.08 -23.28
N VAL A 104 -20.66 8.77 -23.43
CA VAL A 104 -19.60 8.01 -22.76
C VAL A 104 -18.22 8.57 -23.13
N GLU A 105 -18.03 8.92 -24.41
CA GLU A 105 -16.78 9.47 -24.94
C GLU A 105 -16.46 10.84 -24.35
N SER A 106 -17.49 11.67 -24.11
CA SER A 106 -17.32 12.98 -23.49
C SER A 106 -16.82 12.84 -22.04
N VAL A 107 -17.38 11.91 -21.27
CA VAL A 107 -16.97 11.68 -19.88
C VAL A 107 -15.60 11.02 -19.81
N ALA A 108 -15.29 10.07 -20.71
CA ALA A 108 -13.96 9.48 -20.81
C ALA A 108 -12.89 10.54 -21.14
N THR A 109 -13.19 11.42 -22.09
CA THR A 109 -12.31 12.57 -22.42
C THR A 109 -12.17 13.49 -21.22
N MET A 110 -13.27 13.79 -20.52
CA MET A 110 -13.25 14.62 -19.32
C MET A 110 -12.34 14.02 -18.24
N MET A 111 -12.53 12.74 -17.87
CA MET A 111 -11.67 12.05 -16.90
C MET A 111 -10.19 12.15 -17.29
N GLN A 112 -9.85 11.90 -18.56
CA GLN A 112 -8.48 12.02 -19.04
C GLN A 112 -7.93 13.45 -18.90
N ARG A 113 -8.70 14.46 -19.31
CA ARG A 113 -8.30 15.87 -19.21
C ARG A 113 -8.15 16.32 -17.77
N SER A 114 -9.03 15.89 -16.88
CA SER A 114 -8.99 16.16 -15.45
C SER A 114 -7.75 15.57 -14.79
N ILE A 115 -7.33 14.38 -15.21
CA ILE A 115 -6.07 13.76 -14.77
C ILE A 115 -4.85 14.56 -15.25
N TYR A 116 -4.85 15.06 -16.49
CA TYR A 116 -3.77 15.94 -16.96
C TYR A 116 -3.75 17.28 -16.22
N ALA A 117 -4.91 17.85 -15.93
CA ALA A 117 -5.01 19.07 -15.13
C ALA A 117 -4.49 18.85 -13.70
N ALA A 118 -4.80 17.69 -13.09
CA ALA A 118 -4.25 17.29 -11.80
C ALA A 118 -2.71 17.20 -11.85
N HIS A 119 -2.17 16.54 -12.87
CA HIS A 119 -0.72 16.45 -13.08
C HIS A 119 -0.08 17.84 -13.16
N ASP A 120 -0.59 18.72 -14.01
CA ASP A 120 -0.05 20.08 -14.18
C ASP A 120 -0.14 20.88 -12.87
N ALA A 121 -1.23 20.74 -12.11
CA ALA A 121 -1.40 21.39 -10.81
C ALA A 121 -0.40 20.88 -9.76
N ILE A 122 -0.14 19.56 -9.72
CA ILE A 122 0.85 18.96 -8.82
C ILE A 122 2.25 19.46 -9.20
N VAL A 123 2.65 19.40 -10.48
CA VAL A 123 3.94 19.91 -10.95
C VAL A 123 4.11 21.40 -10.60
N GLY A 124 3.08 22.21 -10.83
CA GLY A 124 3.08 23.63 -10.49
C GLY A 124 3.30 23.88 -9.00
N GLN A 125 2.62 23.13 -8.15
CA GLN A 125 2.73 23.25 -6.69
C GLN A 125 4.10 22.78 -6.16
N ALA A 126 4.67 21.72 -6.72
CA ALA A 126 6.01 21.24 -6.40
C ALA A 126 7.09 22.27 -6.83
N THR A 127 6.90 22.89 -7.99
CA THR A 127 7.81 23.93 -8.51
C THR A 127 7.82 25.18 -7.62
N GLN A 128 6.65 25.61 -7.13
CA GLN A 128 6.52 26.80 -6.28
C GLN A 128 7.03 26.56 -4.85
N ASN A 129 6.91 25.33 -4.35
CA ASN A 129 7.25 24.97 -2.98
C ASN A 129 8.30 23.85 -2.95
N PRO A 130 9.60 24.17 -2.82
CA PRO A 130 10.67 23.17 -2.82
C PRO A 130 10.55 22.09 -1.72
N LYS A 131 9.78 22.35 -0.66
CA LYS A 131 9.48 21.36 0.39
C LYS A 131 8.55 20.24 -0.07
N LEU A 132 7.82 20.44 -1.17
CA LEU A 132 6.91 19.48 -1.80
C LEU A 132 7.54 18.82 -3.04
N ALA A 133 8.85 19.02 -3.25
CA ALA A 133 9.56 18.39 -4.36
C ALA A 133 9.45 16.86 -4.29
N GLY A 134 9.20 16.23 -5.44
CA GLY A 134 8.97 14.79 -5.53
C GLY A 134 7.64 14.33 -4.95
N MET A 135 6.65 15.22 -4.80
CA MET A 135 5.28 14.79 -4.54
C MET A 135 4.64 14.21 -5.80
N GLY A 136 3.78 13.23 -5.58
CA GLY A 136 2.97 12.62 -6.62
C GLY A 136 1.83 11.80 -6.03
N THR A 137 0.99 11.26 -6.90
CA THR A 137 -0.12 10.42 -6.47
C THR A 137 -0.53 9.46 -7.57
N THR A 138 -1.07 8.31 -7.18
CA THR A 138 -1.82 7.42 -8.06
C THR A 138 -3.23 7.96 -8.26
N VAL A 139 -3.90 7.50 -9.32
CA VAL A 139 -5.33 7.76 -9.53
C VAL A 139 -5.97 6.50 -10.06
N THR A 140 -7.01 6.04 -9.38
CA THR A 140 -7.93 5.02 -9.90
C THR A 140 -9.34 5.52 -9.70
N ALA A 141 -10.05 5.78 -10.78
CA ALA A 141 -11.38 6.38 -10.76
C ALA A 141 -12.32 5.67 -11.72
N ILE A 142 -13.59 5.52 -11.32
CA ILE A 142 -14.66 5.01 -12.16
C ILE A 142 -15.81 6.01 -12.22
N SER A 143 -16.52 6.00 -13.35
CA SER A 143 -17.76 6.73 -13.54
C SER A 143 -18.81 5.85 -14.21
N LEU A 144 -20.06 5.95 -13.74
CA LEU A 144 -21.21 5.31 -14.36
C LEU A 144 -22.00 6.33 -15.18
N VAL A 145 -22.01 6.13 -16.50
CA VAL A 145 -22.77 6.98 -17.42
C VAL A 145 -23.71 6.09 -18.21
N LYS A 146 -25.01 6.32 -18.04
CA LYS A 146 -26.08 5.47 -18.61
C LYS A 146 -25.96 4.03 -18.08
N ASN A 147 -25.45 3.12 -18.91
CA ASN A 147 -25.23 1.72 -18.56
C ASN A 147 -23.80 1.31 -18.96
N THR A 148 -22.86 2.25 -18.81
CA THR A 148 -21.46 2.06 -19.19
C THR A 148 -20.55 2.55 -18.08
N TRP A 149 -19.65 1.68 -17.66
CA TRP A 149 -18.53 2.00 -16.76
C TRP A 149 -17.38 2.60 -17.57
N ILE A 150 -16.84 3.70 -17.07
CA ILE A 150 -15.61 4.31 -17.55
C ILE A 150 -14.61 4.26 -16.40
N LEU A 151 -13.47 3.62 -16.62
CA LEU A 151 -12.36 3.53 -15.68
C LEU A 151 -11.20 4.37 -16.20
N ALA A 152 -10.60 5.18 -15.33
CA ALA A 152 -9.33 5.84 -15.54
C ALA A 152 -8.33 5.41 -14.47
N HIS A 153 -7.12 5.00 -14.88
CA HIS A 153 -6.14 4.43 -13.97
C HIS A 153 -4.71 4.87 -14.28
N ILE A 154 -3.96 5.25 -13.24
CA ILE A 154 -2.52 5.44 -13.25
C ILE A 154 -1.93 5.15 -11.86
N GLY A 155 -1.02 4.18 -11.78
CA GLY A 155 -0.33 3.82 -10.55
C GLY A 155 -0.49 2.35 -10.22
N ASP A 156 -0.40 2.00 -8.95
CA ASP A 156 -0.53 0.63 -8.44
C ASP A 156 -1.69 0.44 -7.45
N SER A 157 -2.51 1.47 -7.24
CA SER A 157 -3.88 1.30 -6.76
C SER A 157 -4.68 0.38 -7.71
N ARG A 158 -5.67 -0.34 -7.20
CA ARG A 158 -6.37 -1.36 -7.98
C ARG A 158 -7.87 -1.14 -8.06
N ALA A 159 -8.44 -1.53 -9.20
CA ALA A 159 -9.87 -1.66 -9.38
C ALA A 159 -10.23 -3.13 -9.65
N TYR A 160 -11.18 -3.63 -8.88
CA TYR A 160 -11.78 -4.95 -9.02
C TYR A 160 -13.26 -4.82 -9.34
N LEU A 161 -13.77 -5.67 -10.23
CA LEU A 161 -15.18 -5.79 -10.56
C LEU A 161 -15.66 -7.18 -10.14
N LEU A 162 -16.65 -7.24 -9.25
CA LEU A 162 -17.41 -8.44 -8.96
C LEU A 162 -18.64 -8.48 -9.89
N ARG A 163 -18.70 -9.51 -10.75
CA ARG A 163 -19.84 -9.76 -11.64
C ARG A 163 -20.13 -11.25 -11.69
N ASP A 164 -21.41 -11.62 -11.60
CA ASP A 164 -21.87 -13.02 -11.60
C ASP A 164 -21.14 -13.88 -10.55
N GLY A 165 -20.86 -13.27 -9.39
CA GLY A 165 -20.14 -13.90 -8.29
C GLY A 165 -18.65 -14.14 -8.53
N ARG A 166 -18.05 -13.64 -9.62
CA ARG A 166 -16.61 -13.76 -9.90
C ARG A 166 -15.91 -12.43 -9.80
N LEU A 167 -14.76 -12.41 -9.13
CA LEU A 167 -13.89 -11.24 -9.06
C LEU A 167 -13.01 -11.14 -10.31
N ILE A 168 -13.01 -9.97 -10.93
CA ILE A 168 -12.16 -9.63 -12.08
C ILE A 168 -11.31 -8.43 -11.69
N ARG A 169 -9.99 -8.61 -11.60
CA ARG A 169 -9.06 -7.48 -11.51
C ARG A 169 -9.03 -6.76 -12.87
N VAL A 170 -9.42 -5.49 -12.88
CA VAL A 170 -9.57 -4.71 -14.12
C VAL A 170 -8.32 -3.89 -14.43
N THR A 171 -7.68 -3.34 -13.41
CA THR A 171 -6.44 -2.56 -13.56
C THR A 171 -5.21 -3.45 -13.55
N LYS A 172 -4.15 -2.93 -14.16
CA LYS A 172 -2.83 -3.53 -14.15
C LYS A 172 -1.86 -2.53 -13.55
N ASP A 173 -1.11 -2.95 -12.54
CA ASP A 173 -0.28 -2.00 -11.79
C ASP A 173 0.81 -1.42 -12.68
N HIS A 174 0.98 -0.11 -12.66
CA HIS A 174 2.11 0.57 -13.25
C HIS A 174 3.31 0.50 -12.32
N SER A 175 3.73 -0.70 -11.92
CA SER A 175 4.86 -0.94 -11.00
C SER A 175 6.02 -1.65 -11.68
N TYR A 176 7.21 -1.54 -11.09
CA TYR A 176 8.41 -2.20 -11.58
C TYR A 176 8.27 -3.73 -11.57
N VAL A 177 7.64 -4.27 -10.53
CA VAL A 177 7.36 -5.71 -10.42
C VAL A 177 6.40 -6.17 -11.51
N GLN A 178 5.33 -5.41 -11.77
CA GLN A 178 4.39 -5.76 -12.84
C GLN A 178 5.09 -5.76 -14.21
N HIS A 179 5.99 -4.80 -14.47
CA HIS A 179 6.79 -4.79 -15.70
C HIS A 179 7.69 -6.04 -15.84
N LEU A 180 8.29 -6.51 -14.74
CA LEU A 180 9.10 -7.74 -14.76
C LEU A 180 8.24 -8.99 -15.02
N ILE A 181 7.02 -9.03 -14.48
CA ILE A 181 6.05 -10.10 -14.73
C ILE A 181 5.66 -10.11 -16.21
N ASP A 182 5.33 -8.94 -16.76
CA ASP A 182 4.89 -8.77 -18.15
C ASP A 182 5.96 -9.17 -19.17
N THR A 183 7.22 -8.93 -18.83
CA THR A 183 8.38 -9.30 -19.66
C THR A 183 8.85 -10.75 -19.41
N GLY A 184 8.15 -11.51 -18.56
CA GLY A 184 8.48 -12.89 -18.22
C GLY A 184 9.80 -13.05 -17.47
N ARG A 185 10.28 -11.99 -16.81
CA ARG A 185 11.54 -12.01 -16.03
C ARG A 185 11.35 -12.62 -14.64
N ILE A 186 10.16 -12.48 -14.08
CA ILE A 186 9.75 -13.09 -12.81
C ILE A 186 8.32 -13.62 -12.95
N SER A 187 7.95 -14.57 -12.10
CA SER A 187 6.58 -15.03 -11.91
C SER A 187 5.78 -14.09 -10.99
N GLU A 188 4.44 -14.19 -11.02
CA GLU A 188 3.57 -13.45 -10.10
C GLU A 188 3.87 -13.78 -8.62
N ALA A 189 4.19 -15.04 -8.33
CA ALA A 189 4.54 -15.48 -6.98
C ALA A 189 5.86 -14.85 -6.48
N GLU A 190 6.86 -14.73 -7.35
CA GLU A 190 8.12 -14.04 -7.05
C GLU A 190 7.91 -12.53 -6.88
N GLY A 191 6.99 -11.95 -7.66
CA GLY A 191 6.64 -10.53 -7.58
C GLY A 191 6.17 -10.08 -6.20
N LYS A 192 5.36 -10.90 -5.50
CA LYS A 192 4.83 -10.58 -4.16
C LYS A 192 5.93 -10.27 -3.14
N ASN A 193 7.04 -11.00 -3.18
CA ASN A 193 8.15 -10.87 -2.23
C ASN A 193 9.34 -10.08 -2.78
N HIS A 194 9.16 -9.41 -3.92
CA HIS A 194 10.25 -8.71 -4.57
C HIS A 194 10.68 -7.47 -3.74
N PRO A 195 11.99 -7.21 -3.57
CA PRO A 195 12.48 -6.09 -2.75
C PRO A 195 12.06 -4.72 -3.28
N LYS A 196 11.77 -4.62 -4.59
CA LYS A 196 11.30 -3.40 -5.26
C LYS A 196 9.80 -3.41 -5.58
N ARG A 197 8.97 -4.10 -4.77
CA ARG A 197 7.52 -4.20 -5.02
C ARG A 197 6.80 -2.85 -4.91
N ASN A 198 7.27 -1.96 -4.04
CA ASN A 198 6.69 -0.62 -3.83
C ASN A 198 7.24 0.43 -4.84
N VAL A 199 7.91 0.01 -5.92
CA VAL A 199 8.46 0.94 -6.92
C VAL A 199 7.45 1.14 -8.03
N VAL A 200 6.78 2.29 -8.01
CA VAL A 200 5.83 2.70 -9.05
C VAL A 200 6.56 3.31 -10.24
N MET A 201 6.12 2.98 -11.45
CA MET A 201 6.70 3.38 -12.73
C MET A 201 5.90 4.47 -13.45
N ARG A 202 4.61 4.64 -13.13
CA ARG A 202 3.76 5.73 -13.66
C ARG A 202 2.88 6.28 -12.56
N VAL A 203 3.01 7.57 -12.28
CA VAL A 203 2.21 8.33 -11.30
C VAL A 203 2.04 9.76 -11.79
N LEU A 204 1.07 10.49 -11.24
CA LEU A 204 1.02 11.93 -11.41
C LEU A 204 2.03 12.57 -10.47
N GLY A 205 2.78 13.58 -10.91
CA GLY A 205 3.71 14.28 -10.04
C GLY A 205 4.81 15.02 -10.78
N ASP A 206 5.71 15.59 -10.01
CA ASP A 206 6.93 16.28 -10.49
C ASP A 206 8.04 15.27 -10.86
N PHE A 207 7.68 14.31 -11.70
CA PHE A 207 8.58 13.30 -12.23
C PHE A 207 8.56 13.39 -13.76
N ASP A 208 9.71 13.20 -14.40
CA ASP A 208 9.82 13.14 -15.87
C ASP A 208 9.34 11.78 -16.39
N ILE A 209 8.06 11.50 -16.20
CA ILE A 209 7.39 10.23 -16.47
C ILE A 209 6.08 10.53 -17.21
N ASP A 210 5.70 9.65 -18.14
CA ASP A 210 4.44 9.75 -18.89
C ASP A 210 3.20 9.75 -17.96
N PRO A 211 2.43 10.86 -17.89
CA PRO A 211 1.26 10.97 -17.04
C PRO A 211 -0.03 10.47 -17.71
N THR A 212 0.05 9.85 -18.90
CA THR A 212 -1.13 9.36 -19.64
C THR A 212 -1.88 8.32 -18.81
N PRO A 213 -3.17 8.49 -18.50
CA PRO A 213 -3.94 7.48 -17.80
C PRO A 213 -4.40 6.38 -18.77
N ASP A 214 -4.53 5.16 -18.25
CA ASP A 214 -5.22 4.08 -18.93
C ASP A 214 -6.73 4.31 -18.84
N ILE A 215 -7.42 4.37 -19.98
CA ILE A 215 -8.87 4.52 -20.06
C ILE A 215 -9.50 3.21 -20.54
N SER A 216 -10.45 2.68 -19.78
CA SER A 216 -11.22 1.48 -20.13
C SER A 216 -12.71 1.76 -20.09
N ILE A 217 -13.43 1.39 -21.15
CA ILE A 217 -14.88 1.55 -21.28
C ILE A 217 -15.53 0.17 -21.33
N ARG A 218 -16.54 -0.06 -20.50
CA ARG A 218 -17.17 -1.38 -20.32
C ARG A 218 -18.68 -1.26 -20.13
N SER A 219 -19.45 -2.21 -20.66
CA SER A 219 -20.89 -2.28 -20.38
C SER A 219 -21.12 -2.61 -18.90
N ALA A 220 -22.01 -1.84 -18.27
CA ALA A 220 -22.47 -2.05 -16.90
C ALA A 220 -23.65 -3.01 -16.88
N ALA A 221 -23.68 -3.87 -15.87
CA ALA A 221 -24.79 -4.77 -15.57
C ALA A 221 -25.37 -4.42 -14.18
N PRO A 222 -26.67 -4.68 -13.95
CA PRO A 222 -27.24 -4.60 -12.61
C PRO A 222 -26.45 -5.49 -11.64
N ALA A 223 -26.28 -5.03 -10.40
CA ALA A 223 -25.52 -5.69 -9.35
C ALA A 223 -24.01 -5.86 -9.62
N ASP A 224 -23.45 -5.15 -10.62
CA ASP A 224 -22.01 -4.93 -10.67
C ASP A 224 -21.57 -4.25 -9.38
N ARG A 225 -20.55 -4.81 -8.72
CA ARG A 225 -19.91 -4.22 -7.56
C ARG A 225 -18.45 -3.97 -7.83
N TRP A 226 -18.03 -2.72 -7.73
CA TRP A 226 -16.64 -2.32 -7.86
C TRP A 226 -16.00 -2.14 -6.49
N LEU A 227 -14.72 -2.52 -6.40
CA LEU A 227 -13.83 -2.13 -5.32
C LEU A 227 -12.66 -1.36 -5.93
N LEU A 228 -12.46 -0.12 -5.51
CA LEU A 228 -11.23 0.62 -5.72
C LEU A 228 -10.45 0.63 -4.42
N CYS A 229 -9.16 0.34 -4.45
CA CYS A 229 -8.36 0.30 -3.22
C CYS A 229 -6.91 0.73 -3.44
N SER A 230 -6.32 1.33 -2.41
CA SER A 230 -4.88 1.62 -2.35
C SER A 230 -4.05 0.35 -2.13
N ASP A 231 -2.73 0.47 -2.27
CA ASP A 231 -1.79 -0.65 -2.12
C ASP A 231 -1.78 -1.21 -0.68
N GLY A 232 -2.12 -0.39 0.31
CA GLY A 232 -2.23 -0.80 1.71
C GLY A 232 -3.33 -1.84 1.96
N LEU A 233 -4.28 -2.01 1.04
CA LEU A 233 -5.28 -3.09 1.05
C LEU A 233 -4.84 -4.25 0.15
N CYS A 234 -4.61 -3.99 -1.15
CA CYS A 234 -4.36 -5.04 -2.14
C CYS A 234 -2.93 -5.60 -2.11
N GLY A 235 -2.04 -4.98 -1.34
CA GLY A 235 -0.69 -5.45 -1.05
C GLY A 235 -0.64 -6.45 0.11
N VAL A 236 -1.69 -6.54 0.94
CA VAL A 236 -1.76 -7.47 2.09
C VAL A 236 -2.88 -8.50 1.99
N LEU A 237 -4.02 -8.14 1.38
CA LEU A 237 -5.13 -9.06 1.18
C LEU A 237 -4.98 -9.79 -0.16
N GLU A 238 -5.26 -11.10 -0.16
CA GLU A 238 -5.30 -11.89 -1.39
C GLU A 238 -6.64 -11.70 -2.12
N ASP A 239 -6.61 -11.81 -3.45
CA ASP A 239 -7.79 -11.65 -4.31
C ASP A 239 -8.94 -12.60 -3.90
N ALA A 240 -8.63 -13.81 -3.42
CA ALA A 240 -9.64 -14.76 -2.94
C ALA A 240 -10.42 -14.23 -1.71
N THR A 241 -9.71 -13.58 -0.79
CA THR A 241 -10.32 -12.95 0.38
C THR A 241 -11.19 -11.76 -0.03
N ILE A 242 -10.70 -10.95 -0.98
CA ILE A 242 -11.46 -9.81 -1.53
C ILE A 242 -12.75 -10.31 -2.21
N GLU A 243 -12.66 -11.38 -3.01
CA GLU A 243 -13.80 -11.98 -3.71
C GLU A 243 -14.87 -12.47 -2.73
N GLU A 244 -14.45 -13.18 -1.67
CA GLU A 244 -15.35 -13.67 -0.63
C GLU A 244 -16.10 -12.51 0.04
N GLN A 245 -15.38 -11.48 0.49
CA GLN A 245 -16.01 -10.36 1.22
C GLN A 245 -16.95 -9.54 0.33
N LEU A 246 -16.58 -9.27 -0.93
CA LEU A 246 -17.43 -8.53 -1.85
C LEU A 246 -18.70 -9.31 -2.21
N ARG A 247 -18.65 -10.65 -2.21
CA ARG A 247 -19.77 -11.54 -2.50
C ARG A 247 -20.71 -11.71 -1.30
N ASP A 248 -20.16 -11.92 -0.11
CA ASP A 248 -20.91 -12.37 1.05
C ASP A 248 -21.48 -11.21 1.89
N VAL A 249 -20.84 -10.05 1.88
CA VAL A 249 -21.29 -8.86 2.62
C VAL A 249 -22.17 -7.99 1.72
N ALA A 250 -23.48 -8.02 1.94
CA ALA A 250 -24.42 -7.26 1.10
C ALA A 250 -24.30 -5.74 1.25
N ASP A 251 -24.10 -5.24 2.47
CA ASP A 251 -23.99 -3.81 2.73
C ASP A 251 -22.63 -3.24 2.29
N PRO A 252 -22.58 -2.26 1.36
CA PRO A 252 -21.33 -1.68 0.87
C PRO A 252 -20.49 -1.04 1.97
N GLU A 253 -21.10 -0.35 2.94
CA GLU A 253 -20.37 0.33 4.00
C GLU A 253 -19.70 -0.67 4.94
N GLN A 254 -20.46 -1.66 5.41
CA GLN A 254 -19.93 -2.75 6.22
C GLN A 254 -18.84 -3.53 5.48
N CYS A 255 -19.00 -3.78 4.18
CA CYS A 255 -18.00 -4.47 3.37
C CYS A 255 -16.68 -3.67 3.31
N ALA A 256 -16.75 -2.36 3.04
CA ALA A 256 -15.57 -1.49 2.99
C ALA A 256 -14.86 -1.43 4.36
N GLN A 257 -15.62 -1.25 5.45
CA GLN A 257 -15.08 -1.25 6.81
C GLN A 257 -14.42 -2.58 7.16
N LEU A 258 -15.05 -3.70 6.79
CA LEU A 258 -14.51 -5.03 7.05
C LEU A 258 -13.20 -5.25 6.31
N LEU A 259 -13.13 -4.94 5.01
CA LEU A 259 -11.92 -5.05 4.20
C LEU A 259 -10.76 -4.22 4.77
N VAL A 260 -11.01 -2.95 5.11
CA VAL A 260 -9.99 -2.09 5.74
C VAL A 260 -9.54 -2.69 7.07
N SER A 261 -10.47 -3.14 7.92
CA SER A 261 -10.13 -3.76 9.20
C SER A 261 -9.33 -5.07 9.05
N MET A 262 -9.59 -5.85 7.99
CA MET A 262 -8.86 -7.07 7.68
C MET A 262 -7.44 -6.75 7.23
N ALA A 263 -7.24 -5.74 6.39
CA ALA A 263 -5.92 -5.29 5.96
C ALA A 263 -5.06 -4.80 7.13
N LEU A 264 -5.66 -4.02 8.05
CA LEU A 264 -5.00 -3.58 9.27
C LEU A 264 -4.60 -4.77 10.17
N ARG A 265 -5.50 -5.74 10.37
CA ARG A 265 -5.21 -6.96 11.14
C ARG A 265 -4.18 -7.88 10.48
N ALA A 266 -4.13 -7.90 9.14
CA ALA A 266 -3.13 -8.63 8.38
C ALA A 266 -1.73 -8.00 8.47
N GLY A 267 -1.61 -6.81 9.07
CA GLY A 267 -0.34 -6.13 9.31
C GLY A 267 0.04 -5.13 8.23
N SER A 268 -0.95 -4.48 7.59
CA SER A 268 -0.67 -3.38 6.67
C SER A 268 0.18 -2.29 7.35
N THR A 269 1.24 -1.90 6.66
CA THR A 269 2.20 -0.87 7.11
C THR A 269 1.96 0.48 6.44
N ASP A 270 0.93 0.57 5.59
CA ASP A 270 0.59 1.77 4.82
C ASP A 270 -0.78 2.33 5.22
N ASN A 271 -1.15 3.46 4.62
CA ASN A 271 -2.52 3.94 4.60
C ASN A 271 -3.40 2.93 3.85
N VAL A 272 -4.62 2.74 4.32
CA VAL A 272 -5.53 1.72 3.78
C VAL A 272 -6.83 2.39 3.39
N THR A 273 -7.13 2.39 2.10
CA THR A 273 -8.33 3.01 1.55
C THR A 273 -9.09 2.05 0.65
N ALA A 274 -10.41 2.01 0.82
CA ALA A 274 -11.34 1.19 0.04
C ALA A 274 -12.56 2.02 -0.35
N VAL A 275 -12.91 2.01 -1.64
CA VAL A 275 -14.12 2.62 -2.20
C VAL A 275 -14.94 1.50 -2.83
N ILE A 276 -16.18 1.33 -2.40
CA ILE A 276 -17.12 0.37 -3.00
C ILE A 276 -18.16 1.12 -3.79
N ALA A 277 -18.46 0.65 -5.01
CA ALA A 277 -19.48 1.24 -5.87
C ALA A 277 -20.35 0.16 -6.53
N ASP A 278 -21.66 0.22 -6.29
CA ASP A 278 -22.65 -0.71 -6.79
C ASP A 278 -23.50 -0.08 -7.89
N ALA A 279 -23.68 -0.77 -9.02
CA ALA A 279 -24.69 -0.41 -10.01
C ALA A 279 -26.04 -1.04 -9.64
N VAL A 280 -27.03 -0.19 -9.37
CA VAL A 280 -28.39 -0.62 -9.06
C VAL A 280 -29.38 -0.11 -10.09
N THR A 281 -30.47 -0.86 -10.27
CA THR A 281 -31.61 -0.39 -11.08
C THR A 281 -32.54 0.49 -10.25
N PRO A 282 -33.04 1.62 -10.80
CA PRO A 282 -33.95 2.54 -10.09
C PRO A 282 -35.21 1.90 -9.51
N LEU A 283 -35.73 0.84 -10.13
CA LEU A 283 -36.92 0.11 -9.64
C LEU A 283 -36.66 -0.72 -8.36
N GLY A 284 -35.40 -0.99 -8.02
CA GLY A 284 -35.02 -1.63 -6.76
C GLY A 284 -35.21 -0.72 -5.53
N ILE A 285 -35.45 0.57 -5.74
CA ILE A 285 -35.51 1.62 -4.70
C ILE A 285 -36.88 1.62 -3.98
N HIS A 286 -37.95 1.14 -4.61
CA HIS A 286 -39.31 1.22 -4.06
C HIS A 286 -39.63 0.25 -2.91
N ARG A 287 -38.66 -0.51 -2.37
CA ARG A 287 -38.92 -1.42 -1.24
C ARG A 287 -38.24 -1.05 0.07
N GLU A 288 -37.18 -0.24 0.08
CA GLU A 288 -36.41 -0.01 1.33
C GLU A 288 -35.97 1.44 1.60
N SER A 289 -36.20 2.42 0.70
CA SER A 289 -35.66 3.77 0.88
C SER A 289 -36.55 4.92 0.38
N GLU A 290 -37.72 5.11 0.98
CA GLU A 290 -38.44 6.41 0.92
C GLU A 290 -37.81 7.49 1.83
N GLN A 291 -36.60 7.28 2.38
CA GLN A 291 -35.99 8.20 3.35
C GLN A 291 -34.59 8.74 2.99
N ASN A 292 -34.03 8.45 1.81
CA ASN A 292 -32.68 8.92 1.45
C ASN A 292 -32.63 9.53 0.03
N GLU A 293 -33.43 10.58 -0.20
CA GLU A 293 -33.28 11.40 -1.43
C GLU A 293 -32.00 12.25 -1.43
N ASP A 294 -31.29 12.37 -0.30
CA ASP A 294 -29.98 13.02 -0.21
C ASP A 294 -28.88 11.98 0.05
N SER A 295 -28.39 11.28 -0.98
CA SER A 295 -27.16 10.50 -0.80
C SER A 295 -25.99 11.48 -0.70
N VAL A 296 -25.44 11.57 0.50
CA VAL A 296 -24.37 12.50 0.88
C VAL A 296 -23.09 12.13 0.13
N LEU A 297 -22.43 13.12 -0.48
CA LEU A 297 -21.09 12.95 -1.03
C LEU A 297 -20.12 12.54 0.08
N LEU A 298 -19.43 11.41 -0.08
CA LEU A 298 -18.48 10.90 0.90
C LEU A 298 -17.04 11.15 0.45
N LEU A 299 -16.25 11.70 1.37
CA LEU A 299 -14.82 11.95 1.22
C LEU A 299 -14.06 11.19 2.30
N GLY A 300 -12.94 10.57 1.93
CA GLY A 300 -12.11 9.80 2.88
C GLY A 300 -10.63 10.10 2.73
N GLY A 301 -9.88 10.07 3.83
CA GLY A 301 -8.43 10.28 3.84
C GLY A 301 -8.00 11.75 3.96
N ALA A 302 -6.88 12.12 3.35
CA ALA A 302 -6.25 13.45 3.43
C ALA A 302 -7.19 14.57 2.98
N VAL A 303 -7.97 14.32 1.93
CA VAL A 303 -8.95 15.27 1.37
C VAL A 303 -9.95 15.81 2.40
N VAL A 304 -10.26 15.05 3.46
CA VAL A 304 -11.17 15.46 4.56
C VAL A 304 -10.62 16.65 5.34
N GLN A 305 -9.30 16.87 5.35
CA GLN A 305 -8.70 18.04 6.00
C GLN A 305 -8.88 19.33 5.16
N SER A 306 -9.35 19.22 3.91
CA SER A 306 -9.48 20.32 2.94
C SER A 306 -10.94 20.66 2.56
N LEU A 307 -11.92 20.19 3.35
CA LEU A 307 -13.36 20.24 3.06
C LEU A 307 -13.89 21.62 2.61
N GLN A 308 -13.40 22.70 3.21
CA GLN A 308 -13.86 24.06 2.91
C GLN A 308 -13.57 24.46 1.45
N SER A 309 -12.44 23.99 0.89
CA SER A 309 -12.07 24.24 -0.51
C SER A 309 -12.86 23.39 -1.52
N ILE A 310 -13.40 22.25 -1.09
CA ILE A 310 -14.19 21.35 -1.94
C ILE A 310 -15.64 21.78 -1.95
N ALA A 311 -16.22 22.17 -0.80
CA ALA A 311 -17.55 22.78 -0.75
C ALA A 311 -17.62 24.07 -1.58
N GLU A 312 -16.58 24.92 -1.51
CA GLU A 312 -16.44 26.09 -2.38
C GLU A 312 -16.24 25.70 -3.85
N SER A 313 -15.53 24.61 -4.16
CA SER A 313 -15.42 24.11 -5.53
C SER A 313 -16.71 23.45 -6.02
N LEU A 314 -17.57 22.92 -5.15
CA LEU A 314 -18.84 22.33 -5.54
C LEU A 314 -19.95 23.39 -5.71
N GLN A 315 -19.85 24.52 -5.00
CA GLN A 315 -20.83 25.62 -5.03
C GLN A 315 -20.43 26.81 -5.90
N ALA A 316 -19.14 27.10 -6.06
CA ALA A 316 -18.71 27.99 -7.12
C ALA A 316 -19.01 27.30 -8.44
N HIS A 317 -19.57 28.02 -9.41
CA HIS A 317 -19.61 27.54 -10.78
C HIS A 317 -18.17 27.20 -11.14
N VAL A 318 -17.81 25.91 -11.12
CA VAL A 318 -16.50 25.44 -11.52
C VAL A 318 -16.41 25.87 -12.96
N MET A 319 -15.62 26.92 -13.18
CA MET A 319 -15.08 27.27 -14.48
C MET A 319 -14.69 25.94 -15.10
N GLN A 320 -15.39 25.57 -16.18
CA GLN A 320 -15.11 24.37 -16.96
C GLN A 320 -13.61 24.14 -16.97
N ALA A 321 -13.16 22.91 -16.67
CA ALA A 321 -11.75 22.57 -16.72
C ALA A 321 -11.13 23.27 -17.93
N PRO A 322 -10.17 24.20 -17.74
CA PRO A 322 -9.75 25.09 -18.81
C PRO A 322 -9.30 24.24 -19.99
N GLU A 323 -9.68 24.67 -21.19
CA GLU A 323 -9.34 23.96 -22.42
C GLU A 323 -7.82 23.70 -22.42
N LEU A 324 -7.43 22.43 -22.63
CA LEU A 324 -6.02 22.04 -22.60
C LEU A 324 -5.24 22.91 -23.58
N VAL A 325 -4.42 23.81 -23.03
CA VAL A 325 -3.57 24.69 -23.85
C VAL A 325 -2.44 23.83 -24.43
N GLU A 326 -2.36 23.78 -25.76
CA GLU A 326 -1.23 23.16 -26.46
C GLU A 326 0.06 23.94 -26.15
N ALA A 327 0.81 23.52 -25.13
CA ALA A 327 2.15 24.02 -24.82
C ALA A 327 3.15 22.86 -24.70
N ALA A 328 4.42 23.17 -24.94
CA ALA A 328 5.46 22.17 -25.19
C ALA A 328 5.89 21.34 -23.96
N ASN A 329 5.65 21.82 -22.72
CA ASN A 329 5.96 21.06 -21.50
C ASN A 329 4.98 21.34 -20.32
N PRO A 330 4.86 20.41 -19.34
CA PRO A 330 3.95 20.55 -18.19
C PRO A 330 4.19 21.79 -17.33
N ALA A 331 5.46 22.17 -17.11
CA ALA A 331 5.81 23.36 -16.33
C ALA A 331 5.31 24.67 -17.00
N GLN A 332 5.35 24.76 -18.32
CA GLN A 332 4.80 25.88 -19.08
C GLN A 332 3.28 25.91 -18.99
N ARG A 333 2.60 24.76 -19.14
CA ARG A 333 1.13 24.64 -18.95
C ARG A 333 0.72 25.07 -17.54
N ALA A 334 1.39 24.57 -16.51
CA ALA A 334 1.17 24.96 -15.12
C ALA A 334 1.38 26.46 -14.89
N SER A 335 2.43 27.05 -15.48
CA SER A 335 2.68 28.49 -15.38
C SER A 335 1.62 29.35 -16.10
N GLN A 336 1.05 28.85 -17.19
CA GLN A 336 -0.02 29.51 -17.94
C GLN A 336 -1.37 29.36 -17.24
N LEU A 337 -1.67 28.20 -16.66
CA LEU A 337 -2.83 27.98 -15.80
C LEU A 337 -2.79 28.92 -14.58
N ALA A 338 -1.63 29.04 -13.93
CA ALA A 338 -1.45 29.99 -12.84
C ALA A 338 -1.67 31.44 -13.30
N LYS A 339 -1.20 31.80 -14.50
CA LYS A 339 -1.41 33.13 -15.09
C LYS A 339 -2.86 33.37 -15.55
N SER A 340 -3.58 32.36 -16.04
CA SER A 340 -4.97 32.49 -16.48
C SER A 340 -5.90 32.66 -15.29
N ILE A 341 -5.64 31.94 -14.19
CA ILE A 341 -6.30 32.16 -12.90
C ILE A 341 -6.06 33.60 -12.41
N GLN A 342 -4.87 34.15 -12.62
CA GLN A 342 -4.53 35.56 -12.34
C GLN A 342 -5.02 36.58 -13.37
N ALA A 343 -5.42 36.15 -14.56
CA ALA A 343 -5.93 37.01 -15.64
C ALA A 343 -7.46 37.09 -15.62
N ASP A 344 -8.17 36.04 -15.22
CA ASP A 344 -9.62 36.04 -15.01
C ASP A 344 -10.04 36.93 -13.82
N THR A 345 -9.13 37.16 -12.87
CA THR A 345 -9.31 38.20 -11.84
C THR A 345 -9.29 39.62 -12.39
N ASN A 346 -8.87 39.85 -13.65
CA ASN A 346 -8.79 41.19 -14.26
C ASN A 346 -10.04 41.62 -15.06
N HIS A 347 -11.11 40.81 -15.12
CA HIS A 347 -12.37 41.19 -15.77
C HIS A 347 -13.55 41.46 -14.82
N ALA A 348 -13.30 41.65 -13.52
CA ALA A 348 -14.24 42.30 -12.62
C ALA A 348 -13.93 43.82 -12.50
N VAL A 349 -14.97 44.64 -12.66
CA VAL A 349 -15.00 46.12 -12.60
C VAL A 349 -14.26 46.71 -11.38
N PRO A 350 -13.60 47.88 -11.48
CA PRO A 350 -12.53 48.29 -10.57
C PRO A 350 -13.06 48.92 -9.28
N MET A 351 -12.39 48.63 -8.15
CA MET A 351 -12.27 49.59 -7.06
C MET A 351 -10.80 49.97 -6.91
N VAL A 352 -10.58 51.28 -7.02
CA VAL A 352 -9.30 51.97 -7.16
C VAL A 352 -8.35 51.66 -5.99
N ALA A 353 -7.14 51.26 -6.32
CA ALA A 353 -5.96 51.50 -5.49
C ALA A 353 -5.44 52.92 -5.76
N THR A 354 -5.09 53.69 -4.72
CA THR A 354 -3.90 54.56 -4.74
C THR A 354 -3.41 54.85 -3.30
N PRO A 355 -2.11 55.17 -3.13
CA PRO A 355 -1.27 54.63 -2.05
C PRO A 355 -0.69 55.73 -1.13
N THR A 356 0.39 55.37 -0.40
CA THR A 356 1.35 56.19 0.41
C THR A 356 1.14 55.95 1.92
N ALA A 357 2.12 55.63 2.77
CA ALA A 357 3.57 55.47 2.69
C ALA A 357 4.07 54.66 3.91
N VAL A 358 5.29 54.16 3.76
CA VAL A 358 6.18 53.49 4.70
C VAL A 358 6.20 54.03 6.13
N ALA A 359 6.11 53.12 7.11
CA ALA A 359 6.82 53.03 8.42
C ALA A 359 5.97 52.10 9.31
N ASP A 360 6.45 51.11 10.05
CA ASP A 360 7.75 50.49 10.29
C ASP A 360 7.45 49.09 10.88
N ALA A 361 8.46 48.24 10.80
CA ALA A 361 8.67 46.94 11.43
C ALA A 361 7.72 46.42 12.56
N HIS A 362 7.56 45.08 12.50
CA HIS A 362 7.32 44.12 13.58
C HIS A 362 5.88 43.65 13.92
N GLU A 363 5.85 42.32 14.16
CA GLU A 363 4.87 41.48 14.86
C GLU A 363 3.76 40.79 14.04
N GLU A 364 4.05 39.52 13.72
CA GLU A 364 3.08 38.44 13.56
C GLU A 364 1.99 38.53 14.64
N THR A 365 0.73 38.57 14.22
CA THR A 365 -0.37 38.10 15.05
C THR A 365 -1.24 37.14 14.25
N ASP A 366 -1.06 35.87 14.56
CA ASP A 366 -1.99 34.77 14.26
C ASP A 366 -3.41 35.14 14.71
N THR A 367 -4.34 35.23 13.76
CA THR A 367 -5.77 35.11 14.04
C THR A 367 -6.24 33.72 13.61
N PRO A 368 -6.67 32.85 14.55
CA PRO A 368 -7.28 31.58 14.17
C PRO A 368 -8.76 31.78 13.84
N ILE A 369 -9.12 31.25 12.68
CA ILE A 369 -10.48 31.02 12.18
C ILE A 369 -11.10 29.89 13.02
N THR A 370 -11.99 30.21 13.97
CA THR A 370 -13.12 29.35 14.40
C THR A 370 -14.02 30.09 15.41
N GLY A 371 -15.24 30.40 14.99
CA GLY A 371 -16.50 30.22 15.72
C GLY A 371 -16.77 30.98 17.03
N GLU A 372 -17.54 32.08 16.90
CA GLU A 372 -18.28 32.84 17.93
C GLU A 372 -17.51 33.85 18.80
N ILE A 373 -17.77 35.14 18.50
CA ILE A 373 -17.33 36.29 19.29
C ILE A 373 -18.14 36.32 20.61
N PRO A 374 -17.49 36.33 21.78
CA PRO A 374 -18.19 36.32 23.06
C PRO A 374 -18.99 37.60 23.28
N VAL A 375 -20.22 37.45 23.78
CA VAL A 375 -21.14 38.57 24.05
C VAL A 375 -20.79 39.18 25.40
N VAL A 376 -20.27 40.40 25.41
CA VAL A 376 -19.89 41.11 26.65
C VAL A 376 -21.00 42.09 27.04
N HIS A 377 -21.46 41.99 28.27
CA HIS A 377 -22.39 42.94 28.89
C HIS A 377 -21.59 44.03 29.60
N LYS A 378 -21.70 45.26 29.10
CA LYS A 378 -20.99 46.41 29.65
C LYS A 378 -21.65 46.91 30.92
N SER A 379 -20.87 47.62 31.73
CA SER A 379 -21.33 48.24 32.98
C SER A 379 -22.40 49.32 32.79
N ASP A 380 -22.55 49.86 31.57
CA ASP A 380 -23.61 50.81 31.18
C ASP A 380 -24.93 50.14 30.75
N GLY A 381 -24.99 48.80 30.73
CA GLY A 381 -26.15 48.00 30.32
C GLY A 381 -26.21 47.68 28.82
N THR A 382 -25.25 48.14 28.01
CA THR A 382 -25.15 47.81 26.58
C THR A 382 -24.50 46.44 26.35
N VAL A 383 -24.84 45.82 25.23
CA VAL A 383 -24.33 44.51 24.83
C VAL A 383 -23.57 44.67 23.53
N SER A 384 -22.30 44.29 23.51
CA SER A 384 -21.43 44.43 22.34
C SER A 384 -20.93 43.09 21.84
N ARG A 385 -20.89 42.96 20.51
CA ARG A 385 -20.35 41.82 19.75
C ARG A 385 -19.30 42.28 18.72
N ASP A 386 -18.90 43.56 18.78
CA ASP A 386 -17.95 44.13 17.84
C ASP A 386 -16.52 43.73 18.23
N PRO A 387 -15.75 43.08 17.34
CA PRO A 387 -14.34 42.75 17.57
C PRO A 387 -13.43 43.95 17.86
N HIS A 388 -13.84 45.17 17.51
CA HIS A 388 -13.08 46.40 17.75
C HIS A 388 -13.40 47.06 19.09
N ASP A 389 -14.29 46.48 19.89
CA ASP A 389 -14.62 46.95 21.23
C ASP A 389 -13.55 46.50 22.24
N PRO A 390 -12.95 47.41 23.03
CA PRO A 390 -11.88 47.06 23.96
C PRO A 390 -12.26 45.98 24.98
N GLU A 391 -13.51 45.97 25.45
CA GLU A 391 -13.98 45.00 26.45
C GLU A 391 -14.18 43.59 25.84
N VAL A 392 -14.54 43.51 24.55
CA VAL A 392 -14.69 42.24 23.81
C VAL A 392 -13.31 41.70 23.43
N ALA A 393 -12.38 42.57 23.04
CA ALA A 393 -11.01 42.21 22.72
C ALA A 393 -10.24 41.64 23.93
N ASP A 394 -10.44 42.22 25.12
CA ASP A 394 -9.84 41.70 26.35
C ASP A 394 -10.43 40.34 26.77
N ALA A 395 -11.74 40.14 26.58
CA ALA A 395 -12.39 38.85 26.83
C ALA A 395 -11.87 37.73 25.91
N ILE A 396 -11.60 38.03 24.63
CA ILE A 396 -10.99 37.09 23.68
C ILE A 396 -9.55 36.74 24.10
N ARG A 397 -8.76 37.71 24.54
CA ARG A 397 -7.37 37.49 25.01
C ARG A 397 -7.31 36.61 26.25
N ASP A 398 -8.24 36.77 27.18
CA ASP A 398 -8.29 35.96 28.39
C ASP A 398 -8.71 34.51 28.08
N GLN A 399 -9.66 34.28 27.18
CA GLN A 399 -9.97 32.93 26.68
C GLN A 399 -8.78 32.26 25.98
N GLN A 400 -8.01 33.01 25.19
CA GLN A 400 -6.78 32.50 24.57
C GLN A 400 -5.71 32.12 25.61
N ARG A 401 -5.56 32.89 26.70
CA ARG A 401 -4.60 32.59 27.77
C ARG A 401 -4.94 31.30 28.52
N GLU A 402 -6.21 30.98 28.70
CA GLU A 402 -6.64 29.77 29.40
C GLU A 402 -6.51 28.51 28.54
N THR A 403 -6.85 28.59 27.25
CA THR A 403 -6.71 27.46 26.31
C THR A 403 -5.24 27.08 26.10
N VAL A 404 -4.32 28.06 26.01
CA VAL A 404 -2.87 27.81 25.94
C VAL A 404 -2.34 27.16 27.23
N ARG A 405 -2.85 27.54 28.40
CA ARG A 405 -2.46 26.94 29.69
C ARG A 405 -2.91 25.49 29.82
N GLN A 406 -4.08 25.11 29.29
CA GLN A 406 -4.55 23.72 29.29
C GLN A 406 -3.72 22.84 28.33
N LYS A 407 -3.45 23.31 27.11
CA LYS A 407 -2.61 22.57 26.13
C LYS A 407 -1.20 22.32 26.66
N ARG A 408 -0.56 23.31 27.32
CA ARG A 408 0.78 23.14 27.92
C ARG A 408 0.83 22.09 29.04
N LYS A 409 -0.23 21.93 29.84
CA LYS A 409 -0.28 20.92 30.92
C LYS A 409 -0.39 19.49 30.38
N ILE A 410 -1.10 19.30 29.26
CA ILE A 410 -1.25 17.98 28.61
C ILE A 410 0.07 17.54 27.98
N HIS A 411 0.75 18.43 27.24
CA HIS A 411 2.05 18.12 26.62
C HIS A 411 3.16 17.83 27.65
N PHE A 412 3.16 18.51 28.81
CA PHE A 412 4.14 18.22 29.87
C PHE A 412 3.93 16.83 30.49
N ARG A 413 2.67 16.44 30.75
CA ARG A 413 2.33 15.11 31.31
C ARG A 413 2.65 13.97 30.33
N ALA A 414 2.38 14.16 29.04
CA ALA A 414 2.72 13.17 28.01
C ALA A 414 4.25 12.95 27.90
N ARG A 415 5.05 14.02 27.94
CA ARG A 415 6.53 13.92 27.90
C ARG A 415 7.10 13.22 29.12
N THR A 416 6.53 13.43 30.32
CA THR A 416 6.96 12.72 31.53
C THR A 416 6.64 11.23 31.47
N ILE A 417 5.50 10.83 30.88
CA ILE A 417 5.12 9.42 30.75
C ILE A 417 6.05 8.70 29.76
N ILE A 418 6.34 9.33 28.62
CA ILE A 418 7.25 8.77 27.61
C ILE A 418 8.67 8.59 28.18
N ALA A 419 9.17 9.57 28.95
CA ALA A 419 10.48 9.47 29.59
C ALA A 419 10.56 8.31 30.60
N VAL A 420 9.48 8.05 31.35
CA VAL A 420 9.41 6.92 32.29
C VAL A 420 9.38 5.58 31.55
N ILE A 421 8.62 5.47 30.45
CA ILE A 421 8.58 4.25 29.63
C ILE A 421 9.97 3.95 29.04
N MET A 422 10.65 4.96 28.48
CA MET A 422 12.02 4.81 27.96
C MET A 422 13.01 4.37 29.04
N LEU A 423 12.88 4.88 30.26
CA LEU A 423 13.70 4.48 31.39
C LEU A 423 13.45 3.00 31.78
N ILE A 424 12.19 2.56 31.80
CA ILE A 424 11.83 1.16 32.10
C ILE A 424 12.40 0.23 31.03
N VAL A 425 12.31 0.59 29.75
CA VAL A 425 12.88 -0.20 28.65
C VAL A 425 14.40 -0.27 28.75
N ALA A 426 15.08 0.83 29.07
CA ALA A 426 16.53 0.85 29.28
C ALA A 426 16.94 -0.03 30.48
N ILE A 427 16.19 0.02 31.58
CA ILE A 427 16.42 -0.85 32.73
C ILE A 427 16.19 -2.33 32.36
N GLY A 428 15.12 -2.64 31.62
CA GLY A 428 14.87 -3.99 31.11
C GLY A 428 16.02 -4.52 30.23
N ALA A 429 16.53 -3.69 29.32
CA ALA A 429 17.65 -4.05 28.46
C ALA A 429 18.95 -4.29 29.25
N THR A 430 19.24 -3.46 30.26
CA THR A 430 20.42 -3.65 31.13
C THR A 430 20.31 -4.91 32.00
N ILE A 431 19.13 -5.23 32.52
CA ILE A 431 18.89 -6.47 33.28
C ILE A 431 19.03 -7.69 32.35
N ALA A 432 18.43 -7.64 31.15
CA ALA A 432 18.55 -8.72 30.18
C ALA A 432 20.01 -8.95 29.73
N GLY A 433 20.75 -7.86 29.50
CA GLY A 433 22.19 -7.92 29.18
C GLY A 433 23.03 -8.50 30.33
N ALA A 434 22.75 -8.12 31.58
CA ALA A 434 23.44 -8.65 32.75
C ALA A 434 23.13 -10.15 32.98
N LEU A 435 21.89 -10.58 32.75
CA LEU A 435 21.49 -11.99 32.82
C LEU A 435 22.14 -12.82 31.71
N GLY A 436 22.16 -12.31 30.47
CA GLY A 436 22.85 -12.95 29.36
C GLY A 436 24.36 -13.05 29.57
N TRP A 437 24.98 -12.00 30.11
CA TRP A 437 26.41 -12.00 30.44
C TRP A 437 26.73 -13.01 31.55
N ARG A 438 25.89 -13.10 32.58
CA ARG A 438 26.05 -14.08 33.66
C ARG A 438 25.85 -15.53 33.20
N TRP A 439 24.91 -15.78 32.29
CA TRP A 439 24.71 -17.12 31.69
C TRP A 439 25.91 -17.53 30.83
N SER A 440 26.45 -16.61 30.02
CA SER A 440 27.63 -16.85 29.19
C SER A 440 28.87 -17.26 30.00
N GLN A 441 29.05 -16.68 31.20
CA GLN A 441 30.22 -16.97 32.06
C GLN A 441 30.20 -18.34 32.74
N GLN A 442 29.09 -19.09 32.66
CA GLN A 442 28.95 -20.43 33.25
C GLN A 442 29.31 -21.57 32.28
N GLN A 443 29.64 -21.25 31.03
CA GLN A 443 29.86 -22.24 29.98
C GLN A 443 31.37 -22.31 29.64
N TYR A 444 31.84 -23.51 29.36
CA TYR A 444 33.20 -23.75 28.87
C TYR A 444 33.10 -24.39 27.48
N TYR A 445 34.12 -24.21 26.65
CA TYR A 445 34.23 -24.98 25.43
C TYR A 445 35.68 -25.29 25.08
N VAL A 446 35.90 -26.37 24.36
CA VAL A 446 37.20 -26.78 23.83
C VAL A 446 37.28 -26.38 22.36
N GLY A 447 38.29 -25.60 22.01
CA GLY A 447 38.50 -25.09 20.65
C GLY A 447 39.97 -25.10 20.25
N GLN A 448 40.29 -24.46 19.13
CA GLN A 448 41.64 -24.35 18.61
C GLN A 448 42.22 -22.94 18.82
N ALA A 449 43.39 -22.87 19.46
CA ALA A 449 44.21 -21.67 19.58
C ALA A 449 45.58 -21.92 18.94
N ASP A 450 46.01 -21.14 17.96
CA ASP A 450 47.38 -21.20 17.40
C ASP A 450 47.84 -22.62 16.96
N GLY A 451 46.92 -23.48 16.54
CA GLY A 451 47.24 -24.85 16.11
C GLY A 451 47.35 -25.89 17.24
N VAL A 452 47.02 -25.52 18.48
CA VAL A 452 46.89 -26.42 19.64
C VAL A 452 45.47 -26.39 20.22
N VAL A 453 45.09 -27.47 20.91
CA VAL A 453 43.79 -27.55 21.59
C VAL A 453 43.83 -26.66 22.84
N ALA A 454 42.83 -25.80 23.00
CA ALA A 454 42.71 -24.88 24.13
C ALA A 454 41.30 -24.91 24.74
N ILE A 455 41.23 -24.65 26.04
CA ILE A 455 39.96 -24.52 26.77
C ILE A 455 39.64 -23.04 26.93
N TYR A 456 38.43 -22.67 26.54
CA TYR A 456 37.87 -21.34 26.63
C TYR A 456 36.72 -21.31 27.64
N GLN A 457 36.53 -20.18 28.30
CA GLN A 457 35.36 -19.90 29.13
C GLN A 457 34.50 -18.86 28.43
N GLY A 458 33.23 -19.19 28.17
CA GLY A 458 32.28 -18.39 27.39
C GLY A 458 31.54 -19.23 26.33
N VAL A 459 30.83 -18.54 25.42
CA VAL A 459 30.10 -19.15 24.30
C VAL A 459 30.91 -18.97 23.00
N PRO A 460 31.02 -19.98 22.12
CA PRO A 460 31.83 -19.92 20.88
C PRO A 460 31.23 -19.05 19.75
N THR A 461 30.48 -17.98 20.08
CA THR A 461 29.79 -17.12 19.12
C THR A 461 30.23 -15.67 19.25
N ASP A 462 30.50 -15.02 18.11
CA ASP A 462 30.74 -13.57 18.05
C ASP A 462 29.41 -12.81 18.05
N VAL A 463 29.18 -11.97 19.07
CA VAL A 463 27.99 -11.13 19.19
C VAL A 463 28.42 -9.67 19.08
N PHE A 464 27.96 -8.98 18.02
CA PHE A 464 28.35 -7.59 17.69
C PHE A 464 29.88 -7.35 17.63
N GLY A 465 30.65 -8.34 17.14
CA GLY A 465 32.10 -8.22 16.96
C GLY A 465 32.93 -8.33 18.25
N LEU A 466 32.30 -8.63 19.39
CA LEU A 466 32.99 -8.87 20.66
C LEU A 466 33.06 -10.37 20.94
N ARG A 467 34.28 -10.89 21.12
CA ARG A 467 34.51 -12.26 21.60
C ARG A 467 34.14 -12.32 23.08
N LEU A 468 33.03 -13.01 23.38
CA LEU A 468 32.53 -13.21 24.74
C LEU A 468 33.22 -14.38 25.46
N SER A 469 34.28 -14.93 24.88
CA SER A 469 35.07 -16.00 25.46
C SER A 469 36.53 -15.60 25.64
N HIS A 470 37.12 -15.96 26.78
CA HIS A 470 38.55 -15.84 27.01
C HIS A 470 39.21 -17.22 27.14
N GLU A 471 40.47 -17.29 26.76
CA GLU A 471 41.27 -18.50 26.88
C GLU A 471 41.65 -18.75 28.34
N VAL A 472 41.38 -19.95 28.85
CA VAL A 472 41.69 -20.34 30.24
C VAL A 472 42.94 -21.21 30.29
N LYS A 473 43.14 -22.10 29.30
CA LYS A 473 44.27 -23.04 29.31
C LYS A 473 44.67 -23.51 27.91
N LYS A 474 45.95 -23.32 27.57
CA LYS A 474 46.61 -23.95 26.40
C LYS A 474 47.07 -25.36 26.75
N THR A 475 46.79 -26.33 25.89
CA THR A 475 47.36 -27.68 26.00
C THR A 475 48.54 -27.86 25.03
N THR A 476 49.30 -28.93 25.18
CA THR A 476 50.43 -29.28 24.31
C THR A 476 50.02 -30.14 23.10
N ILE A 477 48.71 -30.33 22.87
CA ILE A 477 48.17 -31.23 21.84
C ILE A 477 48.04 -30.46 20.52
N THR A 478 48.81 -30.84 19.50
CA THR A 478 48.76 -30.21 18.16
C THR A 478 47.57 -30.71 17.35
N VAL A 479 46.73 -29.80 16.86
CA VAL A 479 45.50 -30.10 16.11
C VAL A 479 45.76 -30.88 14.81
N LYS A 480 46.91 -30.65 14.17
CA LYS A 480 47.32 -31.36 12.94
C LYS A 480 47.50 -32.87 13.11
N ASN A 481 47.70 -33.34 14.34
CA ASN A 481 47.89 -34.76 14.66
C ASN A 481 46.58 -35.48 15.02
N LEU A 482 45.45 -34.76 14.96
CA LEU A 482 44.12 -35.30 15.26
C LEU A 482 43.37 -35.69 13.98
N PRO A 483 42.43 -36.65 14.05
CA PRO A 483 41.56 -37.01 12.92
C PRO A 483 40.78 -35.79 12.40
N SER A 484 40.48 -35.78 11.09
CA SER A 484 39.75 -34.67 10.44
C SER A 484 38.40 -34.35 11.09
N SER A 485 37.72 -35.37 11.62
CA SER A 485 36.46 -35.19 12.37
C SER A 485 36.63 -34.37 13.64
N TRP A 486 37.74 -34.53 14.35
CA TRP A 486 38.05 -33.76 15.55
C TRP A 486 38.52 -32.35 15.20
N GLN A 487 39.20 -32.16 14.07
CA GLN A 487 39.59 -30.83 13.58
C GLN A 487 38.34 -29.99 13.28
N GLU A 488 37.34 -30.55 12.60
CA GLU A 488 36.09 -29.87 12.29
C GLU A 488 35.25 -29.58 13.56
N GLN A 489 35.24 -30.49 14.53
CA GLN A 489 34.55 -30.27 15.81
C GLN A 489 35.23 -29.21 16.68
N LEU A 490 36.56 -29.16 16.69
CA LEU A 490 37.33 -28.13 17.40
C LEU A 490 37.22 -26.75 16.74
N GLU A 491 36.98 -26.69 15.43
CA GLU A 491 36.69 -25.45 14.71
C GLU A 491 35.30 -24.89 15.08
N LYS A 492 34.31 -25.76 15.27
CA LYS A 492 32.95 -25.40 15.70
C LYS A 492 32.84 -25.11 17.21
N GLY A 493 33.81 -25.58 18.00
CA GLY A 493 33.82 -25.46 19.46
C GLY A 493 32.98 -26.52 20.15
N ILE A 494 33.60 -27.36 20.98
CA ILE A 494 32.92 -28.42 21.73
C ILE A 494 32.48 -27.84 23.07
N ILE A 495 31.16 -27.69 23.25
CA ILE A 495 30.57 -27.15 24.47
C ILE A 495 30.76 -28.14 25.63
N ALA A 496 31.16 -27.64 26.79
CA ALA A 496 31.33 -28.39 28.03
C ALA A 496 30.62 -27.66 29.17
N ASP A 497 29.89 -28.42 30.00
CA ASP A 497 29.04 -27.86 31.06
C ASP A 497 29.86 -27.43 32.30
N SER A 498 31.14 -27.84 32.38
CA SER A 498 32.05 -27.44 33.45
C SER A 498 33.52 -27.48 33.01
N TYR A 499 34.40 -26.89 33.81
CA TYR A 499 35.84 -26.95 33.55
C TYR A 499 36.40 -28.38 33.63
N ASP A 500 35.87 -29.21 34.54
CA ASP A 500 36.30 -30.60 34.68
C ASP A 500 35.85 -31.45 33.48
N ASP A 501 34.66 -31.17 32.96
CA ASP A 501 34.11 -31.76 31.73
C ASP A 501 34.94 -31.35 30.49
N ALA A 502 35.35 -30.08 30.42
CA ALA A 502 36.27 -29.61 29.39
C ALA A 502 37.65 -30.31 29.47
N ILE A 503 38.15 -30.57 30.69
CA ILE A 503 39.38 -31.36 30.88
C ILE A 503 39.18 -32.79 30.40
N GLU A 504 38.08 -33.44 30.75
CA GLU A 504 37.78 -34.81 30.35
C GLU A 504 37.78 -34.95 28.82
N HIS A 505 37.16 -34.01 28.11
CA HIS A 505 37.22 -33.95 26.66
C HIS A 505 38.65 -33.78 26.13
N THR A 506 39.49 -32.95 26.76
CA THR A 506 40.89 -32.83 26.35
C THR A 506 41.71 -34.10 26.60
N GLU A 507 41.40 -34.89 27.63
CA GLU A 507 42.06 -36.18 27.89
C GLU A 507 41.61 -37.25 26.89
N GLN A 508 40.32 -37.30 26.52
CA GLN A 508 39.82 -38.19 25.45
C GLN A 508 40.52 -37.90 24.11
N ILE A 509 40.63 -36.60 23.77
CA ILE A 509 41.36 -36.12 22.58
C ILE A 509 42.85 -36.51 22.65
N ARG A 510 43.46 -36.45 23.84
CA ARG A 510 44.86 -36.87 24.06
C ARG A 510 45.04 -38.36 23.86
N ASP A 511 44.16 -39.18 24.43
CA ASP A 511 44.25 -40.64 24.36
C ASP A 511 44.12 -41.13 22.93
N GLU A 512 43.20 -40.55 22.16
CA GLU A 512 43.06 -40.85 20.73
C GLU A 512 44.30 -40.42 19.92
N ALA A 513 44.86 -39.23 20.20
CA ALA A 513 46.11 -38.79 19.58
C ALA A 513 47.29 -39.72 19.91
N GLN A 514 47.34 -40.28 21.12
CA GLN A 514 48.37 -41.24 21.53
C GLN A 514 48.19 -42.62 20.90
N LYS A 515 46.95 -43.12 20.78
CA LYS A 515 46.64 -44.38 20.08
C LYS A 515 47.08 -44.30 18.62
N MET A 516 46.79 -43.19 17.93
CA MET A 516 47.23 -42.97 16.55
C MET A 516 48.75 -42.93 16.40
N ARG A 517 49.45 -42.24 17.32
CA ARG A 517 50.92 -42.25 17.34
C ARG A 517 51.49 -43.67 17.53
N LYS A 518 50.88 -44.49 18.38
CA LYS A 518 51.30 -45.89 18.57
C LYS A 518 51.04 -46.76 17.33
N SER A 519 49.90 -46.58 16.65
CA SER A 519 49.58 -47.28 15.40
C SER A 519 50.56 -46.90 14.27
N GLN A 520 50.87 -45.62 14.09
CA GLN A 520 51.85 -45.14 13.11
C GLN A 520 53.26 -45.65 13.40
N ASN A 521 53.68 -45.69 14.67
CA ASN A 521 55.01 -46.17 15.05
C ASN A 521 55.13 -47.71 14.90
N THR A 522 54.02 -48.44 14.99
CA THR A 522 53.99 -49.89 14.75
C THR A 522 54.06 -50.20 13.24
N GLN A 523 53.44 -49.38 12.39
CA GLN A 523 53.56 -49.47 10.93
C GLN A 523 54.97 -49.15 10.41
N ASN A 524 55.65 -48.15 10.99
CA ASN A 524 57.04 -47.82 10.63
C ASN A 524 58.06 -48.85 11.13
N LYS A 525 57.73 -49.66 12.14
CA LYS A 525 58.62 -50.73 12.64
C LYS A 525 58.54 -52.01 11.80
N SER A 526 57.44 -52.21 11.07
CA SER A 526 57.28 -53.30 10.09
C SER A 526 57.92 -53.02 8.72
N SER A 527 58.30 -51.78 8.42
CA SER A 527 59.03 -51.42 7.19
C SER A 527 60.55 -51.57 7.30
N ASP A 528 61.11 -51.70 8.51
CA ASP A 528 62.56 -51.81 8.76
C ASP A 528 63.08 -53.26 8.84
N THR A 529 62.20 -54.28 8.71
CA THR A 529 62.61 -55.70 8.82
C THR A 529 62.64 -56.45 7.47
N SER A 530 62.48 -55.75 6.34
CA SER A 530 62.38 -56.37 5.00
C SER A 530 63.47 -55.95 4.01
N ALA A 531 64.59 -55.37 4.48
CA ALA A 531 65.73 -55.01 3.64
C ALA A 531 67.02 -55.66 4.16
N SER A 532 67.12 -56.98 3.97
CA SER A 532 68.34 -57.76 4.17
C SER A 532 68.27 -59.02 3.30
N ASP A 533 68.42 -58.88 1.98
CA ASP A 533 69.18 -59.82 1.15
C ASP A 533 69.27 -59.37 -0.31
N GLY A 534 70.44 -59.57 -0.92
CA GLY A 534 70.56 -59.80 -2.37
C GLY A 534 71.10 -58.68 -3.25
N SER A 535 72.41 -58.72 -3.48
CA SER A 535 73.27 -57.93 -4.38
C SER A 535 73.06 -58.12 -5.90
N GLY A 536 73.42 -57.10 -6.69
CA GLY A 536 73.80 -57.19 -8.12
C GLY A 536 73.45 -55.92 -8.91
N GLN A 537 74.32 -54.91 -9.05
CA GLN A 537 75.42 -54.73 -10.02
C GLN A 537 75.00 -54.23 -11.43
N PHE A 538 75.58 -53.07 -11.82
CA PHE A 538 75.70 -52.45 -13.16
C PHE A 538 74.37 -52.04 -13.85
N GLY A 539 74.16 -50.86 -14.45
CA GLY A 539 74.99 -49.77 -14.96
C GLY A 539 74.30 -49.27 -16.24
N GLY A 540 74.10 -47.96 -16.45
CA GLY A 540 73.54 -47.47 -17.73
C GLY A 540 72.83 -46.13 -17.68
N THR A 541 73.26 -45.24 -18.56
CA THR A 541 73.07 -43.80 -18.66
C THR A 541 71.80 -43.37 -19.41
N GLU A 542 71.34 -42.16 -19.06
CA GLU A 542 70.68 -41.07 -19.83
C GLU A 542 69.99 -41.26 -21.21
N GLN A 543 69.07 -40.30 -21.42
CA GLN A 543 68.48 -39.78 -22.67
C GLN A 543 67.40 -40.64 -23.34
N SER A 544 66.38 -40.10 -23.99
CA SER A 544 65.70 -38.79 -24.05
C SER A 544 64.48 -39.01 -24.96
N ASP A 545 63.74 -37.93 -25.21
CA ASP A 545 62.83 -37.72 -26.35
C ASP A 545 61.38 -38.16 -26.14
N ASP A 546 60.36 -37.44 -26.60
CA ASP A 546 60.22 -36.05 -27.06
C ASP A 546 58.71 -35.88 -27.37
N LYS A 547 58.32 -34.63 -27.59
CA LYS A 547 57.09 -34.12 -28.23
C LYS A 547 55.81 -34.07 -27.41
N LYS A 548 55.25 -32.89 -27.06
CA LYS A 548 55.02 -31.61 -27.78
C LYS A 548 53.81 -31.62 -28.71
N SER A 549 52.76 -30.89 -28.28
CA SER A 549 52.01 -29.87 -29.03
C SER A 549 51.03 -29.21 -28.04
N GLU A 550 51.21 -27.97 -27.57
CA GLU A 550 50.88 -26.69 -28.26
C GLU A 550 49.47 -26.77 -28.90
N SER A 551 48.52 -25.87 -28.63
CA SER A 551 48.66 -24.41 -28.57
C SER A 551 47.44 -23.71 -27.94
N ASP A 552 47.74 -22.68 -27.12
CA ASP A 552 47.27 -21.28 -27.15
C ASP A 552 45.76 -20.97 -27.28
N THR A 553 45.18 -20.02 -26.51
CA THR A 553 45.52 -18.58 -26.51
C THR A 553 44.81 -17.95 -25.29
N ALA A 554 45.50 -17.39 -24.28
CA ALA A 554 45.84 -15.97 -24.06
C ALA A 554 44.66 -14.97 -24.28
N LYS A 555 44.41 -13.91 -23.50
CA LYS A 555 44.99 -13.28 -22.31
C LYS A 555 44.00 -12.16 -21.90
N GLU A 556 43.92 -11.91 -20.60
CA GLU A 556 43.67 -10.65 -19.85
C GLU A 556 44.01 -9.30 -20.55
N PRO A 557 43.76 -8.09 -19.97
CA PRO A 557 43.65 -7.79 -18.52
C PRO A 557 42.63 -6.72 -18.07
N GLN A 558 42.55 -6.60 -16.74
CA GLN A 558 42.08 -5.44 -15.98
C GLN A 558 42.87 -4.15 -16.30
N ALA A 559 42.17 -3.03 -16.27
CA ALA A 559 42.61 -1.75 -15.71
C ALA A 559 41.37 -1.03 -15.14
#